data_AF-A0A0X3BKM9-F1
#
_entry.id   AF-A0A0X3BKM9-F1
#
_cell.length_a   1.000
_cell.length_b   1.000
_cell.length_c   1.000
_cell.angle_alpha   90.00
_cell.angle_beta   90.00
_cell.angle_gamma   90.00
#
_symmetry.space_group_name_H-M   'P 1'
#
loop_
_entity.id
_entity.type
_entity.pdbx_description
1 polymer ?
#
loop_
_entity_poly.entity_id
_entity_poly.type
_entity_poly.pdbx_seq_one_letter_code
_entity_poly.pdbx_strand_id
1 'polypeptide(L)'
;MPMDSEDDFGTEADGALSDDYCTHCYQNGAFTEPDITIDGMAKVCGAIMSQLYAIPQKKAEEFSREQLSCLKRWAGREVAVCGSCGMPLLRDEDAGTEADGSPSAEYCTYCYRDGAFTEPDLTGEQAVMKYAPMMASNLGIPPLEAEEMVRRYLSTLPRWRE
;
A
#
# COMPACT_ATOMS: atom_id res chain seq x y z
N MET A 1 -1.62 6.58 -4.41
CA MET A 1 -2.29 7.04 -5.64
C MET A 1 -1.29 6.85 -6.75
N PRO A 2 -1.64 6.17 -7.85
CA PRO A 2 -0.74 6.13 -9.00
C PRO A 2 -0.55 7.57 -9.52
N MET A 3 0.70 7.97 -9.72
CA MET A 3 1.06 9.25 -10.34
C MET A 3 1.29 8.94 -11.81
N ASP A 4 0.27 9.23 -12.63
CA ASP A 4 0.22 8.76 -14.02
C ASP A 4 0.48 9.91 -15.02
N SER A 5 0.41 11.17 -14.55
CA SER A 5 0.63 12.36 -15.35
C SER A 5 1.59 13.33 -14.65
N GLU A 6 2.25 14.21 -15.42
CA GLU A 6 3.19 15.20 -14.87
C GLU A 6 2.55 16.08 -13.78
N ASP A 7 1.25 16.38 -13.89
CA ASP A 7 0.50 17.20 -12.92
C ASP A 7 0.33 16.51 -11.55
N ASP A 8 0.51 15.19 -11.49
CA ASP A 8 0.40 14.42 -10.24
C ASP A 8 1.67 14.55 -9.40
N PHE A 9 2.82 14.87 -10.00
CA PHE A 9 4.11 14.92 -9.33
C PHE A 9 4.35 16.25 -8.62
N GLY A 10 5.00 16.18 -7.47
CA GLY A 10 5.49 17.34 -6.73
C GLY A 10 6.63 18.03 -7.46
N THR A 11 7.07 19.18 -6.94
CA THR A 11 8.18 19.94 -7.52
C THR A 11 9.34 20.13 -6.55
N GLU A 12 10.55 19.97 -7.05
CA GLU A 12 11.79 20.29 -6.36
C GLU A 12 12.05 21.80 -6.33
N ALA A 13 13.03 22.25 -5.56
CA ALA A 13 13.34 23.68 -5.38
C ALA A 13 13.79 24.38 -6.69
N ASP A 14 14.32 23.62 -7.64
CA ASP A 14 14.72 24.09 -8.96
C ASP A 14 13.59 24.00 -10.01
N GLY A 15 12.41 23.51 -9.61
CA GLY A 15 11.25 23.32 -10.46
C GLY A 15 11.20 21.99 -11.22
N ALA A 16 12.18 21.08 -11.02
CA ALA A 16 12.08 19.72 -11.53
C ALA A 16 10.93 18.94 -10.86
N LEU A 17 10.41 17.91 -11.53
CA LEU A 17 9.41 17.02 -10.92
C LEU A 17 10.06 16.14 -9.86
N SER A 18 9.33 15.87 -8.79
CA SER A 18 9.76 14.97 -7.72
C SER A 18 9.49 13.52 -8.09
N ASP A 19 10.49 12.66 -8.01
CA ASP A 19 10.31 11.22 -8.27
C ASP A 19 9.53 10.49 -7.15
N ASP A 20 9.48 11.08 -5.95
CA ASP A 20 9.01 10.41 -4.74
C ASP A 20 7.63 10.87 -4.25
N TYR A 21 7.26 12.12 -4.53
CA TYR A 21 6.15 12.79 -3.86
C TYR A 21 5.18 13.42 -4.85
N CYS A 22 3.88 13.34 -4.55
CA CYS A 22 2.86 13.96 -5.38
C CYS A 22 2.72 15.47 -5.10
N THR A 23 2.08 16.16 -6.04
CA THR A 23 1.82 17.61 -6.01
C THR A 23 1.08 18.08 -4.75
N HIS A 24 0.27 17.22 -4.14
CA HIS A 24 -0.47 17.56 -2.92
C HIS A 24 0.39 17.52 -1.66
N CYS A 25 1.45 16.71 -1.66
CA CYS A 25 2.31 16.52 -0.50
C CYS A 25 3.57 17.37 -0.54
N TYR A 26 4.11 17.67 -1.72
CA TYR A 26 5.42 18.29 -1.86
C TYR A 26 5.45 19.30 -3.03
N GLN A 27 5.83 20.53 -2.74
CA GLN A 27 5.86 21.64 -3.69
C GLN A 27 7.07 22.54 -3.42
N ASN A 28 7.76 22.95 -4.48
CA ASN A 28 8.91 23.87 -4.45
C ASN A 28 10.01 23.44 -3.47
N GLY A 29 10.32 22.15 -3.42
CA GLY A 29 11.38 21.60 -2.56
C GLY A 29 10.99 21.44 -1.09
N ALA A 30 9.70 21.54 -0.74
CA ALA A 30 9.24 21.41 0.63
C ALA A 30 7.89 20.67 0.73
N PHE A 31 7.69 19.95 1.85
CA PHE A 31 6.38 19.42 2.15
C PHE A 31 5.38 20.55 2.41
N THR A 32 4.16 20.40 1.88
CA THR A 32 3.06 21.36 2.08
C THR A 32 2.65 21.48 3.55
N GLU A 33 2.86 20.41 4.32
CA GLU A 33 2.63 20.32 5.76
C GLU A 33 3.90 19.76 6.44
N PRO A 34 4.95 20.56 6.67
CA PRO A 34 6.25 20.05 7.12
C PRO A 34 6.22 19.51 8.56
N ASP A 35 5.42 20.12 9.43
CA ASP A 35 5.38 19.81 10.87
C ASP A 35 4.32 18.75 11.24
N ILE A 36 3.54 18.26 10.26
CA ILE A 36 2.50 17.28 10.55
C ILE A 36 3.12 15.94 10.98
N THR A 37 2.66 15.43 12.13
CA THR A 37 3.06 14.11 12.62
C THR A 37 2.38 13.00 11.82
N ILE A 38 2.89 11.77 11.89
CA ILE A 38 2.21 10.61 11.29
C ILE A 38 0.79 10.43 11.85
N ASP A 39 0.59 10.69 13.15
CA ASP A 39 -0.73 10.60 13.77
C ASP A 39 -1.65 11.72 13.29
N GLY A 40 -1.10 12.92 13.05
CA GLY A 40 -1.84 14.03 12.44
C GLY A 40 -2.30 13.67 11.03
N MET A 41 -1.39 13.15 10.20
CA MET A 41 -1.72 12.72 8.83
C MET A 41 -2.69 11.53 8.83
N ALA A 42 -2.53 10.57 9.73
CA ALA A 42 -3.42 9.44 9.88
C ALA A 42 -4.86 9.85 10.22
N LYS A 43 -5.06 10.93 10.98
CA LYS A 43 -6.38 11.52 11.22
C LYS A 43 -7.00 12.09 9.95
N VAL A 44 -6.21 12.82 9.15
CA VAL A 44 -6.67 13.39 7.88
C VAL A 44 -7.05 12.28 6.90
N CYS A 45 -6.14 11.34 6.64
CA CYS A 45 -6.40 10.20 5.74
C CYS A 45 -7.51 9.29 6.28
N GLY A 46 -7.53 9.04 7.58
CA GLY A 46 -8.54 8.21 8.25
C GLY A 46 -9.94 8.79 8.12
N ALA A 47 -10.11 10.11 8.22
CA ALA A 47 -11.40 10.76 7.98
C ALA A 47 -11.90 10.55 6.54
N ILE A 48 -11.00 10.68 5.54
CA ILE A 48 -11.32 10.43 4.13
C ILE A 48 -11.72 8.97 3.92
N MET A 49 -10.93 8.03 4.45
CA MET A 49 -11.19 6.58 4.35
C MET A 49 -12.49 6.17 5.05
N SER A 50 -12.76 6.73 6.23
CA SER A 50 -14.00 6.51 6.97
C SER A 50 -15.22 6.93 6.16
N GLN A 51 -15.15 8.11 5.53
CA GLN A 51 -16.22 8.61 4.67
C GLN A 51 -16.42 7.77 3.42
N LEU A 52 -15.33 7.36 2.75
CA LEU A 52 -15.39 6.66 1.47
C LEU A 52 -15.88 5.21 1.60
N TYR A 53 -15.43 4.49 2.64
CA TYR A 53 -15.66 3.05 2.80
C TYR A 53 -16.49 2.69 4.03
N ALA A 54 -17.12 3.68 4.67
CA ALA A 54 -17.87 3.53 5.92
C ALA A 54 -17.08 2.82 7.04
N ILE A 55 -15.74 2.94 7.03
CA ILE A 55 -14.87 2.38 8.06
C ILE A 55 -15.09 3.16 9.36
N PRO A 56 -15.26 2.53 10.53
CA PRO A 56 -15.30 3.24 11.81
C PRO A 56 -14.06 4.13 11.97
N GLN A 57 -14.26 5.42 12.27
CA GLN A 57 -13.21 6.44 12.27
C GLN A 57 -11.91 5.98 12.92
N LYS A 58 -11.98 5.42 14.14
CA LYS A 58 -10.79 4.95 14.86
C LYS A 58 -10.02 3.87 14.09
N LYS A 59 -10.72 2.92 13.48
CA LYS A 59 -10.10 1.87 12.65
C LYS A 59 -9.52 2.44 11.36
N ALA A 60 -10.17 3.45 10.77
CA ALA A 60 -9.67 4.13 9.58
C ALA A 60 -8.39 4.91 9.87
N GLU A 61 -8.29 5.56 11.04
CA GLU A 61 -7.07 6.22 11.53
C GLU A 61 -5.95 5.22 11.79
N GLU A 62 -6.23 4.12 12.49
CA GLU A 62 -5.26 3.05 12.75
C GLU A 62 -4.72 2.46 11.43
N PHE A 63 -5.62 2.10 10.50
CA PHE A 63 -5.24 1.58 9.19
C PHE A 63 -4.44 2.61 8.38
N SER A 64 -4.87 3.86 8.36
CA SER A 64 -4.16 4.94 7.67
C SER A 64 -2.76 5.13 8.25
N ARG A 65 -2.62 5.08 9.58
CA ARG A 65 -1.31 5.17 10.25
C ARG A 65 -0.38 4.02 9.84
N GLU A 66 -0.89 2.80 9.77
CA GLU A 66 -0.13 1.64 9.31
C GLU A 66 0.36 1.82 7.87
N GLN A 67 -0.51 2.23 6.95
CA GLN A 67 -0.14 2.49 5.56
C GLN A 67 0.89 3.64 5.44
N LEU A 68 0.67 4.75 6.15
CA LEU A 68 1.59 5.88 6.17
C LEU A 68 2.96 5.51 6.72
N SER A 69 3.04 4.57 7.67
CA SER A 69 4.31 4.15 8.27
C SER A 69 5.27 3.48 7.29
N CYS A 70 4.76 2.98 6.16
CA CYS A 70 5.56 2.37 5.10
C CYS A 70 5.99 3.36 4.02
N LEU A 71 5.44 4.58 4.00
CA LEU A 71 5.79 5.59 3.00
C LEU A 71 7.16 6.20 3.30
N LYS A 72 7.94 6.48 2.24
CA LYS A 72 9.32 7.00 2.31
C LYS A 72 9.49 8.15 3.30
N ARG A 73 8.51 9.08 3.34
CA ARG A 73 8.51 10.24 4.25
C ARG A 73 8.62 9.84 5.73
N TRP A 74 7.99 8.76 6.17
CA TRP A 74 7.98 8.35 7.58
C TRP A 74 8.86 7.13 7.86
N ALA A 75 9.03 6.23 6.88
CA ALA A 75 9.93 5.08 6.99
C ALA A 75 11.41 5.48 6.87
N GLY A 76 11.71 6.62 6.24
CA GLY A 76 13.08 7.06 5.95
C GLY A 76 13.77 6.26 4.83
N ARG A 77 13.05 5.31 4.22
CA ARG A 77 13.50 4.49 3.08
C ARG A 77 12.30 4.04 2.27
N GLU A 78 12.56 3.57 1.06
CA GLU A 78 11.54 2.88 0.28
C GLU A 78 11.23 1.50 0.88
N VAL A 79 9.96 1.20 1.05
CA VAL A 79 9.47 -0.10 1.54
C VAL A 79 8.75 -0.77 0.39
N ALA A 80 9.33 -1.85 -0.11
CA ALA A 80 8.70 -2.66 -1.15
C ALA A 80 7.39 -3.27 -0.64
N VAL A 81 6.45 -3.48 -1.55
CA VAL A 81 5.19 -4.16 -1.27
C VAL A 81 5.13 -5.45 -2.08
N CYS A 82 4.64 -6.52 -1.47
CA CYS A 82 4.51 -7.80 -2.15
C CYS A 82 3.63 -7.67 -3.40
N GLY A 83 4.16 -8.00 -4.57
CA GLY A 83 3.43 -7.92 -5.84
C GLY A 83 2.29 -8.91 -6.01
N SER A 84 1.98 -9.72 -4.99
CA SER A 84 0.88 -10.69 -4.97
C SER A 84 -0.22 -10.34 -3.96
N CYS A 85 0.12 -9.87 -2.76
CA CYS A 85 -0.89 -9.55 -1.74
C CYS A 85 -0.83 -8.10 -1.23
N GLY A 86 0.18 -7.34 -1.67
CA GLY A 86 0.42 -5.95 -1.27
C GLY A 86 0.91 -5.80 0.17
N MET A 87 1.29 -6.88 0.84
CA MET A 87 1.90 -6.84 2.16
C MET A 87 3.24 -6.08 2.10
N PRO A 88 3.46 -5.05 2.94
CA PRO A 88 4.74 -4.36 3.01
C PRO A 88 5.86 -5.31 3.45
N LEU A 89 7.01 -5.24 2.78
CA LEU A 89 8.22 -6.00 3.12
C LEU A 89 9.08 -5.17 4.07
N LEU A 90 8.57 -4.97 5.29
CA LEU A 90 9.19 -4.06 6.25
C LEU A 90 10.45 -4.68 6.88
N ARG A 91 10.43 -5.99 7.10
CA ARG A 91 11.52 -6.77 7.70
C ARG A 91 12.03 -7.78 6.69
N ASP A 92 13.29 -8.19 6.84
CA ASP A 92 13.89 -9.20 5.98
C ASP A 92 13.13 -10.55 6.04
N GLU A 93 12.50 -10.87 7.17
CA GLU A 93 11.68 -12.09 7.32
C GLU A 93 10.32 -12.03 6.62
N ASP A 94 9.87 -10.83 6.23
CA ASP A 94 8.66 -10.67 5.45
C ASP A 94 8.88 -11.13 4.00
N ALA A 95 10.12 -11.10 3.53
CA ALA A 95 10.50 -11.47 2.16
C ALA A 95 10.35 -12.99 1.91
N GLY A 96 9.92 -13.32 0.70
CA GLY A 96 9.94 -14.69 0.19
C GLY A 96 11.36 -15.15 -0.14
N THR A 97 11.48 -16.33 -0.74
CA THR A 97 12.79 -16.86 -1.18
C THR A 97 12.81 -17.15 -2.66
N GLU A 98 13.90 -16.76 -3.31
CA GLU A 98 14.26 -17.14 -4.69
C GLU A 98 14.71 -18.61 -4.73
N ALA A 99 14.84 -19.18 -5.93
CA ALA A 99 15.22 -20.58 -6.12
C ALA A 99 16.61 -20.93 -5.54
N ASP A 100 17.50 -19.93 -5.43
CA ASP A 100 18.83 -20.06 -4.82
C ASP A 100 18.83 -19.84 -3.30
N GLY A 101 17.67 -19.58 -2.70
CA GLY A 101 17.49 -19.32 -1.28
C GLY A 101 17.73 -17.87 -0.85
N SER A 102 18.06 -16.97 -1.78
CA SER A 102 18.16 -15.53 -1.47
C SER A 102 16.78 -14.90 -1.20
N PRO A 103 16.69 -13.80 -0.43
CA PRO A 103 15.42 -13.13 -0.18
C PRO A 103 14.84 -12.50 -1.45
N SER A 104 13.53 -12.64 -1.64
CA SER A 104 12.82 -12.01 -2.75
C SER A 104 12.58 -10.53 -2.48
N ALA A 105 12.91 -9.67 -3.47
CA ALA A 105 12.65 -8.24 -3.39
C ALA A 105 11.18 -7.87 -3.71
N GLU A 106 10.44 -8.78 -4.34
CA GLU A 106 9.13 -8.49 -4.93
C GLU A 106 7.99 -9.19 -4.20
N TYR A 107 8.25 -10.30 -3.50
CA TYR A 107 7.20 -11.13 -2.93
C TYR A 107 7.46 -11.46 -1.47
N CYS A 108 6.37 -11.64 -0.71
CA CYS A 108 6.47 -12.01 0.69
C CYS A 108 6.58 -13.52 0.91
N THR A 109 7.01 -13.90 2.11
CA THR A 109 7.15 -15.29 2.57
C THR A 109 5.86 -16.11 2.51
N TYR A 110 4.68 -15.47 2.50
CA TYR A 110 3.41 -16.19 2.39
C TYR A 110 3.03 -16.49 0.94
N CYS A 111 3.44 -15.65 0.00
CA CYS A 111 3.05 -15.77 -1.40
C CYS A 111 4.11 -16.49 -2.24
N TYR A 112 5.40 -16.40 -1.91
CA TYR A 112 6.49 -16.90 -2.74
C TYR A 112 7.59 -17.54 -1.91
N ARG A 113 7.95 -18.79 -2.26
CA ARG A 113 9.01 -19.57 -1.60
C ARG A 113 9.73 -20.44 -2.62
N ASP A 114 11.04 -20.55 -2.45
CA ASP A 114 11.93 -21.42 -3.20
C ASP A 114 11.79 -21.23 -4.71
N GLY A 115 11.61 -19.98 -5.15
CA GLY A 115 11.47 -19.64 -6.56
C GLY A 115 10.06 -19.85 -7.15
N ALA A 116 9.04 -20.14 -6.33
CA ALA A 116 7.69 -20.41 -6.81
C ALA A 116 6.59 -19.79 -5.92
N PHE A 117 5.45 -19.47 -6.53
CA PHE A 117 4.25 -19.09 -5.76
C PHE A 117 3.74 -20.28 -4.95
N THR A 118 3.33 -20.01 -3.70
CA THR A 118 2.77 -21.04 -2.80
C THR A 118 1.42 -21.57 -3.27
N GLU A 119 0.68 -20.75 -4.05
CA GLU A 119 -0.59 -21.12 -4.69
C GLU A 119 -0.54 -20.68 -6.17
N PRO A 120 0.10 -21.44 -7.08
CA PRO A 120 0.35 -21.02 -8.46
C PRO A 120 -0.93 -20.89 -9.29
N ASP A 121 -1.94 -21.72 -9.01
CA ASP A 121 -3.22 -21.73 -9.74
C ASP A 121 -4.26 -20.75 -9.17
N LEU A 122 -3.91 -19.99 -8.14
CA LEU A 122 -4.80 -19.00 -7.53
C LEU A 122 -5.09 -17.89 -8.54
N THR A 123 -6.37 -17.68 -8.86
CA THR A 123 -6.83 -16.59 -9.73
C THR A 123 -7.06 -15.30 -8.95
N GLY A 124 -7.10 -14.15 -9.63
CA GLY A 124 -7.41 -12.86 -9.00
C GLY A 124 -8.75 -12.86 -8.27
N GLU A 125 -9.80 -13.45 -8.85
CA GLU A 125 -11.10 -13.62 -8.19
C GLU A 125 -11.02 -14.47 -6.92
N GLN A 126 -10.26 -15.58 -6.97
CA GLN A 126 -10.06 -16.42 -5.80
C GLN A 126 -9.27 -15.69 -4.70
N ALA A 127 -8.28 -14.87 -5.07
CA ALA A 127 -7.56 -14.03 -4.13
C ALA A 127 -8.48 -12.98 -3.48
N VAL A 128 -9.39 -12.35 -4.23
CA VAL A 128 -10.41 -11.43 -3.66
C VAL A 128 -11.27 -12.16 -2.63
N MET A 129 -11.83 -13.33 -2.99
CA MET A 129 -12.65 -14.13 -2.06
C MET A 129 -11.89 -14.56 -0.80
N LYS A 130 -10.57 -14.78 -0.91
CA LYS A 130 -9.71 -15.16 0.23
C LYS A 130 -9.38 -13.98 1.14
N TYR A 131 -9.11 -12.79 0.58
CA TYR A 131 -8.62 -11.65 1.34
C TYR A 131 -9.72 -10.69 1.85
N ALA A 132 -10.83 -10.56 1.13
CA ALA A 132 -11.94 -9.68 1.50
C ALA A 132 -12.51 -9.98 2.91
N PRO A 133 -12.70 -11.25 3.34
CA PRO A 133 -13.19 -11.53 4.69
C PRO A 133 -12.24 -11.05 5.80
N MET A 134 -10.92 -11.20 5.59
CA MET A 134 -9.92 -10.71 6.54
C MET A 134 -9.95 -9.19 6.63
N MET A 135 -10.07 -8.51 5.48
CA MET A 135 -10.16 -7.06 5.40
C MET A 135 -11.45 -6.53 6.06
N ALA A 136 -12.59 -7.15 5.78
CA ALA A 136 -13.88 -6.81 6.39
C ALA A 136 -13.82 -6.91 7.91
N SER A 137 -13.22 -7.98 8.44
CA SER A 137 -13.05 -8.18 9.88
C SER A 137 -12.12 -7.13 10.49
N ASN A 138 -10.96 -6.91 9.86
CA ASN A 138 -9.95 -5.97 10.36
C ASN A 138 -10.52 -4.55 10.42
N LEU A 139 -11.09 -4.07 9.32
CA LEU A 139 -11.62 -2.70 9.21
C LEU A 139 -13.03 -2.54 9.78
N GLY A 140 -13.75 -3.62 10.05
CA GLY A 140 -15.14 -3.55 10.53
C GLY A 140 -16.10 -2.98 9.49
N ILE A 141 -15.90 -3.32 8.21
CA ILE A 141 -16.74 -2.89 7.09
C ILE A 141 -17.58 -4.04 6.54
N PRO A 142 -18.65 -3.74 5.78
CA PRO A 142 -19.43 -4.77 5.10
C PRO A 142 -18.58 -5.60 4.13
N PRO A 143 -18.89 -6.90 3.93
CA PRO A 143 -18.14 -7.76 3.00
C PRO A 143 -18.05 -7.20 1.58
N LEU A 144 -19.13 -6.58 1.07
CA LEU A 144 -19.16 -6.00 -0.28
C LEU A 144 -18.14 -4.87 -0.45
N GLU A 145 -18.04 -3.97 0.55
CA GLU A 145 -17.05 -2.88 0.57
C GLU A 145 -15.62 -3.43 0.62
N ALA A 146 -15.40 -4.48 1.41
CA ALA A 146 -14.10 -5.15 1.49
C ALA A 146 -13.74 -5.85 0.18
N GLU A 147 -14.70 -6.50 -0.48
CA GLU A 147 -14.51 -7.13 -1.79
C GLU A 147 -14.13 -6.09 -2.85
N GLU A 148 -14.83 -4.97 -2.93
CA GLU A 148 -14.51 -3.90 -3.87
C GLU A 148 -13.12 -3.32 -3.60
N MET A 149 -12.80 -3.02 -2.34
CA MET A 149 -11.52 -2.46 -1.96
C MET A 149 -10.36 -3.42 -2.26
N VAL A 150 -10.51 -4.70 -1.91
CA VAL A 150 -9.49 -5.73 -2.20
C VAL A 150 -9.35 -5.93 -3.71
N ARG A 151 -10.44 -6.04 -4.45
CA ARG A 151 -10.43 -6.20 -5.91
C ARG A 151 -9.69 -5.06 -6.60
N ARG A 152 -10.03 -3.82 -6.24
CA ARG A 152 -9.39 -2.62 -6.80
C ARG A 152 -7.91 -2.56 -6.45
N TYR A 153 -7.52 -2.98 -5.25
CA TYR A 153 -6.12 -2.99 -4.87
C TYR A 153 -5.33 -4.10 -5.57
N LEU A 154 -5.86 -5.34 -5.60
CA LEU A 154 -5.20 -6.47 -6.26
C LEU A 154 -4.97 -6.20 -7.75
N SER A 155 -5.90 -5.57 -8.46
CA SER A 155 -5.72 -5.22 -9.87
C SER A 155 -4.55 -4.28 -10.13
N THR A 156 -4.02 -3.60 -9.11
CA THR A 156 -2.81 -2.76 -9.22
C THR A 156 -1.51 -3.54 -9.01
N LEU A 157 -1.56 -4.78 -8.51
CA LEU A 157 -0.37 -5.54 -8.16
C LEU A 157 0.15 -6.35 -9.35
N PRO A 158 1.49 -6.44 -9.56
CA PRO A 158 2.10 -7.13 -10.70
C PRO A 158 1.56 -8.53 -11.01
N ARG A 159 1.25 -9.35 -9.98
CA ARG A 159 0.74 -10.71 -10.18
C ARG A 159 -0.63 -10.76 -10.87
N TRP A 160 -1.43 -9.71 -10.71
CA TRP A 160 -2.84 -9.69 -11.14
C TRP A 160 -3.14 -8.65 -12.20
N ARG A 161 -2.14 -7.86 -12.62
CA ARG A 161 -2.28 -7.00 -13.79
C ARG A 161 -2.40 -7.88 -15.03
N GLU A 162 -3.51 -7.73 -15.75
CA GLU A 162 -3.67 -8.22 -17.13
C GLU A 162 -2.98 -7.28 -18.12
#